data_AF-A0A915JX33-F1
#
_entry.id   AF-A0A915JX33-F1
#
_cell.length_a   1.000
_cell.length_b   1.000
_cell.length_c   1.000
_cell.angle_alpha   90.00
_cell.angle_beta   90.00
_cell.angle_gamma   90.00
#
_symmetry.space_group_name_H-M   'P 1'
#
loop_
_entity.id
_entity.type
_entity.pdbx_description
1 polymer ?
#
loop_
_entity_poly.entity_id
_entity_poly.type
_entity_poly.pdbx_seq_one_letter_code
_entity_poly.pdbx_strand_id
1 'polypeptide(L)'
;MEPIFEEENIQKIKEQFDEIQIELNVDQKIADIAWRGYEAVRRQCTLEGSQIPWLACSIFVATWLCPPPQMSSPTSQKPSAVLIIEKCGLSFIDFLEKLQKWVDMANMSKRYLDQVIKMESCFAVASVVFKKFDPIFNELFRISNEAENSPEKPRTRSNKTAQASLNCTASVEDVKRFCWCLFIYLKRSSLGIQDDLIKSHHLMLCCLDLMWSNLTTLKREDLLNKSIVNSWDSTDETAFIEHLCIKYDGVIIDAKQMRIHWFKARIKTLSADNILFGTFDANDFLSSANFDKNINSIQENYDKLITKKGDMDERVFLTKGENFALNGTPCKLSELRKFPTEIFTCLNINSRSFI
;
A
#
# COMPACT_ATOMS: atom_id res chain seq x y z
N MET A 1 -8.99 25.23 44.48
CA MET A 1 -9.17 25.84 43.15
C MET A 1 -8.57 24.94 42.06
N GLU A 2 -7.53 24.15 42.36
CA GLU A 2 -6.97 23.11 41.47
C GLU A 2 -7.93 21.97 41.04
N PRO A 3 -8.82 21.42 41.88
CA PRO A 3 -9.63 20.24 41.49
C PRO A 3 -10.64 20.53 40.38
N ILE A 4 -11.23 21.73 40.40
CA ILE A 4 -12.25 22.16 39.44
C ILE A 4 -11.62 22.40 38.06
N PHE A 5 -10.40 22.94 38.02
CA PHE A 5 -9.69 23.21 36.77
C PHE A 5 -9.19 21.92 36.09
N GLU A 6 -8.79 20.91 36.88
CA GLU A 6 -8.47 19.59 36.36
C GLU A 6 -9.71 18.87 35.82
N GLU A 7 -10.85 18.94 36.52
CA GLU A 7 -12.12 18.35 36.05
C GLU A 7 -12.64 18.99 34.76
N GLU A 8 -12.60 20.32 34.63
CA GLU A 8 -12.99 21.03 33.39
C GLU A 8 -12.09 20.65 32.20
N ASN A 9 -10.79 20.46 32.43
CA ASN A 9 -9.86 20.03 31.39
C ASN A 9 -10.12 18.59 30.93
N ILE A 10 -10.47 17.69 31.87
CA ILE A 10 -10.82 16.30 31.55
C ILE A 10 -12.09 16.23 30.71
N GLN A 11 -13.10 17.03 31.08
CA GLN A 11 -14.36 17.08 30.35
C GLN A 11 -14.14 17.51 28.89
N LYS A 12 -13.31 18.54 28.66
CA LYS A 12 -12.93 18.98 27.32
C LYS A 12 -12.19 17.90 26.52
N ILE A 13 -11.28 17.17 27.16
CA ILE A 13 -10.55 16.07 26.51
C ILE A 13 -11.51 14.93 26.16
N LYS A 14 -12.49 14.65 27.01
CA LYS A 14 -13.52 13.65 26.76
C LYS A 14 -14.40 14.04 25.57
N GLU A 15 -14.80 15.30 25.47
CA GLU A 15 -15.53 15.82 24.31
C GLU A 15 -14.74 15.63 23.01
N GLN A 16 -13.44 15.96 23.00
CA GLN A 16 -12.56 15.69 21.85
C GLN A 16 -12.48 14.21 21.50
N PHE A 17 -12.41 13.33 22.51
CA PHE A 17 -12.41 11.89 22.29
C PHE A 17 -13.73 11.41 21.67
N ASP A 18 -14.87 11.92 22.14
CA ASP A 18 -16.20 11.56 21.64
C ASP A 18 -16.41 12.04 20.21
N GLU A 19 -15.91 13.24 19.85
CA GLU A 19 -15.88 13.74 18.48
C GLU A 19 -15.08 12.79 17.56
N ILE A 20 -13.85 12.43 17.95
CA ILE A 20 -13.00 11.50 17.19
C ILE A 20 -13.68 10.12 17.07
N GLN A 21 -14.32 9.63 18.13
CA GLN A 21 -15.05 8.36 18.12
C GLN A 21 -16.17 8.35 17.07
N ILE A 22 -16.96 9.45 17.01
CA ILE A 22 -18.06 9.61 16.06
C ILE A 22 -17.52 9.69 14.63
N GLU A 23 -16.49 10.50 14.39
CA GLU A 23 -15.91 10.66 13.05
C GLU A 23 -15.30 9.37 12.49
N LEU A 24 -14.71 8.55 13.37
CA LEU A 24 -14.13 7.26 13.01
C LEU A 24 -15.14 6.10 13.00
N ASN A 25 -16.39 6.34 13.42
CA ASN A 25 -17.43 5.33 13.61
C ASN A 25 -16.94 4.12 14.43
N VAL A 26 -16.26 4.40 15.56
CA VAL A 26 -15.65 3.36 16.40
C VAL A 26 -16.70 2.68 17.27
N ASP A 27 -16.68 1.35 17.27
CA ASP A 27 -17.54 0.53 18.13
C ASP A 27 -17.34 0.89 19.62
N GLN A 28 -18.45 0.94 20.37
CA GLN A 28 -18.45 1.35 21.77
C GLN A 28 -17.47 0.53 22.63
N LYS A 29 -17.27 -0.76 22.33
CA LYS A 29 -16.31 -1.60 23.09
C LYS A 29 -14.87 -1.13 22.90
N ILE A 30 -14.51 -0.75 21.66
CA ILE A 30 -13.18 -0.21 21.36
C ILE A 30 -13.02 1.15 22.04
N ALA A 31 -14.05 1.99 21.96
CA ALA A 31 -14.05 3.31 22.60
C ALA A 31 -13.89 3.22 24.12
N ASP A 32 -14.61 2.31 24.79
CA ASP A 32 -14.50 2.09 26.23
C ASP A 32 -13.08 1.65 26.64
N ILE A 33 -12.46 0.75 25.87
CA ILE A 33 -11.07 0.30 26.09
C ILE A 33 -10.10 1.47 25.89
N ALA A 34 -10.26 2.24 24.82
CA ALA A 34 -9.42 3.38 24.50
C ALA A 34 -9.50 4.47 25.57
N TRP A 35 -10.71 4.84 26.01
CA TRP A 35 -10.86 5.85 27.05
C TRP A 35 -10.26 5.41 28.37
N ARG A 36 -10.52 4.17 28.81
CA ARG A 36 -9.92 3.60 30.03
C ARG A 36 -8.40 3.56 29.95
N GLY A 37 -7.83 3.16 28.81
CA GLY A 37 -6.39 3.14 28.59
C GLY A 37 -5.78 4.54 28.70
N TYR A 38 -6.43 5.53 28.10
CA TYR A 38 -6.02 6.93 28.20
C TYR A 38 -6.06 7.47 29.61
N GLU A 39 -7.14 7.20 30.35
CA GLU A 39 -7.20 7.63 31.74
C GLU A 39 -6.17 6.92 32.63
N ALA A 40 -5.85 5.65 32.36
CA ALA A 40 -4.82 4.94 33.11
C ALA A 40 -3.44 5.56 32.87
N VAL A 41 -3.08 5.80 31.61
CA VAL A 41 -1.79 6.41 31.24
C VAL A 41 -1.68 7.84 31.78
N ARG A 42 -2.71 8.69 31.62
CA ARG A 42 -2.63 10.09 32.10
C ARG A 42 -2.47 10.21 33.62
N ARG A 43 -2.92 9.22 34.39
CA ARG A 43 -2.77 9.19 35.85
C ARG A 43 -1.35 8.84 36.28
N GLN A 44 -0.57 8.19 35.41
CA GLN A 44 0.76 7.65 35.72
C GLN A 44 1.88 8.35 34.96
N CYS A 45 1.56 9.04 33.87
CA CYS A 45 2.52 9.69 32.98
C CYS A 45 2.06 11.11 32.61
N THR A 46 3.01 12.01 32.40
CA THR A 46 2.74 13.36 31.90
C THR A 46 2.58 13.33 30.37
N LEU A 47 1.37 13.60 29.88
CA LEU A 47 1.05 13.65 28.45
C LEU A 47 1.34 15.05 27.88
N GLU A 48 2.57 15.26 27.40
CA GLU A 48 3.01 16.55 26.86
C GLU A 48 2.31 16.93 25.54
N GLY A 49 1.94 18.21 25.43
CA GLY A 49 1.43 18.85 24.22
C GLY A 49 -0.09 18.67 23.99
N SER A 50 -0.47 18.66 22.71
CA SER A 50 -1.86 18.37 22.30
C SER A 50 -2.27 16.95 22.71
N GLN A 51 -3.52 16.77 23.11
CA GLN A 51 -4.05 15.48 23.56
C GLN A 51 -4.50 14.59 22.40
N ILE A 52 -4.82 15.18 21.24
CA ILE A 52 -5.30 14.46 20.04
C ILE A 52 -4.37 13.30 19.63
N PRO A 53 -3.04 13.45 19.53
CA PRO A 53 -2.15 12.34 19.18
C PRO A 53 -2.20 11.18 20.20
N TRP A 54 -2.37 11.48 21.48
CA TRP A 54 -2.47 10.46 22.54
C TRP A 54 -3.81 9.72 22.49
N LEU A 55 -4.90 10.45 22.25
CA LEU A 55 -6.23 9.85 22.02
C LEU A 55 -6.21 8.93 20.78
N ALA A 56 -5.60 9.40 19.68
CA ALA A 56 -5.41 8.62 18.46
C ALA A 56 -4.64 7.31 18.70
N CYS A 57 -3.53 7.37 19.44
CA CYS A 57 -2.76 6.18 19.83
C CYS A 57 -3.59 5.23 20.69
N SER A 58 -4.33 5.77 21.66
CA SER A 58 -5.21 4.97 22.53
C SER A 58 -6.27 4.20 21.74
N ILE A 59 -6.96 4.88 20.83
CA ILE A 59 -7.97 4.29 19.95
C ILE A 59 -7.33 3.20 19.09
N PHE A 60 -6.19 3.48 18.46
CA PHE A 60 -5.52 2.52 17.61
C PHE A 60 -5.08 1.26 18.38
N VAL A 61 -4.44 1.42 19.54
CA VAL A 61 -4.04 0.28 20.38
C VAL A 61 -5.25 -0.52 20.88
N ALA A 62 -6.36 0.15 21.21
CA ALA A 62 -7.60 -0.52 21.61
C ALA A 62 -8.12 -1.46 20.50
N THR A 63 -7.87 -1.16 19.22
CA THR A 63 -8.22 -2.07 18.12
C THR A 63 -7.44 -3.39 18.15
N TRP A 64 -6.22 -3.41 18.70
CA TRP A 64 -5.44 -4.64 18.87
C TRP A 64 -5.90 -5.48 20.05
N LEU A 65 -6.40 -4.82 21.09
CA LEU A 65 -6.87 -5.45 22.33
C LEU A 65 -8.28 -6.03 22.17
N CYS A 66 -9.09 -5.46 21.28
CA CYS A 66 -10.42 -5.99 21.00
C CYS A 66 -10.32 -7.26 20.12
N PRO A 67 -10.91 -8.40 20.52
CA PRO A 67 -10.97 -9.57 19.66
C PRO A 67 -11.72 -9.26 18.36
N PRO A 68 -11.43 -9.98 17.25
CA PRO A 68 -12.16 -9.80 16.01
C PRO A 68 -13.67 -10.04 16.24
N PRO A 69 -14.56 -9.33 15.52
CA PRO A 69 -15.99 -9.57 15.61
C PRO A 69 -16.32 -11.06 15.49
N GLN A 70 -17.14 -11.56 16.40
CA GLN A 70 -17.83 -12.83 16.18
C GLN A 70 -18.75 -12.65 14.97
N MET A 71 -18.89 -13.69 14.13
CA MET A 71 -19.44 -13.66 12.75
C MET A 71 -20.89 -13.15 12.56
N SER A 72 -21.47 -12.44 13.52
CA SER A 72 -22.85 -11.95 13.51
C SER A 72 -23.02 -10.43 13.55
N SER A 73 -21.94 -9.63 13.59
CA SER A 73 -22.05 -8.16 13.53
C SER A 73 -21.31 -7.59 12.32
N PRO A 74 -22.04 -7.14 11.27
CA PRO A 74 -21.44 -6.52 10.09
C PRO A 74 -20.93 -5.08 10.33
N THR A 75 -20.99 -4.57 11.56
CA THR A 75 -20.77 -3.14 11.88
C THR A 75 -19.59 -2.85 12.81
N SER A 76 -18.90 -3.83 13.39
CA SER A 76 -17.72 -3.53 14.21
C SER A 76 -16.47 -3.34 13.33
N GLN A 77 -16.42 -2.19 12.64
CA GLN A 77 -15.28 -1.83 11.81
C GLN A 77 -14.17 -1.28 12.71
N LYS A 78 -13.02 -1.98 12.77
CA LYS A 78 -11.82 -1.42 13.40
C LYS A 78 -11.31 -0.30 12.50
N PRO A 79 -11.16 0.95 12.98
CA PRO A 79 -10.63 2.03 12.15
C PRO A 79 -9.20 1.69 11.73
N SER A 80 -8.86 1.95 10.46
CA SER A 80 -7.48 1.81 9.99
C SER A 80 -6.63 2.95 10.57
N ALA A 81 -5.34 2.72 10.76
CA ALA A 81 -4.44 3.78 11.22
C ALA A 81 -4.42 4.98 10.26
N VAL A 82 -4.57 4.77 8.95
CA VAL A 82 -4.64 5.86 7.96
C VAL A 82 -5.85 6.75 8.23
N LEU A 83 -7.01 6.16 8.49
CA LEU A 83 -8.22 6.92 8.82
C LEU A 83 -8.07 7.69 10.14
N ILE A 84 -7.46 7.07 11.16
CA ILE A 84 -7.17 7.74 12.44
C ILE A 84 -6.26 8.96 12.23
N ILE A 85 -5.16 8.79 11.49
CA ILE A 85 -4.20 9.85 11.20
C ILE A 85 -4.88 11.01 10.46
N GLU A 86 -5.71 10.70 9.45
CA GLU A 86 -6.44 11.70 8.67
C GLU A 86 -7.42 12.49 9.54
N LYS A 87 -8.30 11.82 10.30
CA LYS A 87 -9.30 12.48 11.15
C LYS A 87 -8.68 13.27 12.29
N CYS A 88 -7.56 12.80 12.82
CA CYS A 88 -6.84 13.49 13.89
C CYS A 88 -5.89 14.58 13.37
N GLY A 89 -5.79 14.80 12.05
CA GLY A 89 -4.90 15.80 11.46
C GLY A 89 -3.42 15.57 11.76
N LEU A 90 -2.99 14.31 11.90
CA LEU A 90 -1.63 13.93 12.26
C LEU A 90 -0.77 13.72 11.02
N SER A 91 0.54 13.93 11.15
CA SER A 91 1.48 13.33 10.20
C SER A 91 1.73 11.87 10.57
N PHE A 92 2.11 11.06 9.58
CA PHE A 92 2.45 9.66 9.81
C PHE A 92 3.63 9.49 10.79
N ILE A 93 4.62 10.37 10.71
CA ILE A 93 5.81 10.35 11.58
C ILE A 93 5.37 10.65 13.02
N ASP A 94 4.61 11.72 13.23
CA ASP A 94 4.14 12.12 14.57
C ASP A 94 3.31 11.02 15.21
N PHE A 95 2.43 10.37 14.42
CA PHE A 95 1.63 9.26 14.90
C PHE A 95 2.48 8.07 15.34
N LEU A 96 3.46 7.64 14.56
CA LEU A 96 4.32 6.49 14.90
C LEU A 96 5.24 6.77 16.09
N GLU A 97 5.77 7.98 16.21
CA GLU A 97 6.58 8.39 17.35
C GLU A 97 5.75 8.41 18.64
N LYS A 98 4.52 8.95 18.57
CA LYS A 98 3.59 8.95 19.70
C LYS A 98 3.11 7.54 20.04
N LEU A 99 2.90 6.68 19.04
CA LEU A 99 2.47 5.30 19.25
C LEU A 99 3.54 4.46 19.96
N GLN A 100 4.81 4.64 19.63
CA GLN A 100 5.92 3.99 20.35
C GLN A 100 5.95 4.41 21.82
N LYS A 101 5.91 5.73 22.08
CA LYS A 101 5.83 6.26 23.45
C LYS A 101 4.59 5.76 24.19
N TRP A 102 3.45 5.67 23.50
CA TRP A 102 2.21 5.19 24.08
C TRP A 102 2.31 3.73 24.55
N VAL A 103 2.83 2.84 23.70
CA VAL A 103 3.03 1.42 24.04
C VAL A 103 3.93 1.27 25.27
N ASP A 104 4.98 2.08 25.35
CA ASP A 104 5.89 2.11 26.50
C ASP A 104 5.20 2.64 27.77
N MET A 105 4.52 3.79 27.70
CA MET A 105 3.81 4.39 28.84
C MET A 105 2.65 3.53 29.34
N ALA A 106 1.96 2.82 28.44
CA ALA A 106 0.92 1.86 28.78
C ALA A 106 1.48 0.54 29.34
N ASN A 107 2.80 0.44 29.52
CA ASN A 107 3.52 -0.72 30.04
C ASN A 107 3.13 -2.03 29.32
N MET A 108 2.99 -1.95 28.00
CA MET A 108 2.62 -3.10 27.18
C MET A 108 3.82 -4.03 26.97
N SER A 109 3.54 -5.30 26.67
CA SER A 109 4.61 -6.27 26.39
C SER A 109 5.44 -5.88 25.16
N LYS A 110 6.72 -6.31 25.13
CA LYS A 110 7.65 -6.12 24.00
C LYS A 110 7.05 -6.49 22.63
N ARG A 111 6.15 -7.47 22.58
CA ARG A 111 5.45 -7.87 21.36
C ARG A 111 4.74 -6.71 20.67
N TYR A 112 4.12 -5.79 21.41
CA TYR A 112 3.41 -4.64 20.83
C TYR A 112 4.39 -3.59 20.32
N LEU A 113 5.51 -3.38 21.02
CA LEU A 113 6.58 -2.52 20.54
C LEU A 113 7.19 -3.06 19.24
N ASP A 114 7.51 -4.36 19.19
CA ASP A 114 8.00 -5.03 17.99
C ASP A 114 6.98 -4.92 16.83
N GLN A 115 5.67 -4.95 17.13
CA GLN A 115 4.61 -4.74 16.14
C GLN A 115 4.63 -3.32 15.56
N VAL A 116 4.80 -2.28 16.38
CA VAL A 116 4.91 -0.89 15.91
C VAL A 116 6.15 -0.69 15.04
N ILE A 117 7.31 -1.18 15.50
CA ILE A 117 8.59 -1.08 14.77
C ILE A 117 8.47 -1.78 13.42
N LYS A 118 7.86 -2.98 13.40
CA LYS A 118 7.64 -3.73 12.16
C LYS A 118 6.70 -3.00 11.21
N MET A 119 5.60 -2.43 11.72
CA MET A 119 4.64 -1.65 10.94
C MET A 119 5.32 -0.43 10.28
N GLU A 120 6.14 0.31 11.05
CA GLU A 120 6.94 1.44 10.56
C GLU A 120 7.90 1.02 9.44
N SER A 121 8.68 -0.04 9.66
CA SER A 121 9.62 -0.56 8.66
C SER A 121 8.92 -1.04 7.38
N CYS A 122 7.82 -1.79 7.50
CA CYS A 122 7.04 -2.28 6.36
C CYS A 122 6.47 -1.14 5.50
N PHE A 123 5.99 -0.08 6.15
CA PHE A 123 5.45 1.10 5.46
C PHE A 123 6.55 1.95 4.84
N ALA A 124 7.70 2.10 5.50
CA ALA A 124 8.85 2.82 4.95
C ALA A 124 9.35 2.16 3.66
N VAL A 125 9.48 0.83 3.64
CA VAL A 125 9.81 0.07 2.43
C VAL A 125 8.77 0.28 1.34
N ALA A 126 7.48 0.18 1.65
CA ALA A 126 6.42 0.41 0.68
C ALA A 126 6.45 1.83 0.08
N SER A 127 6.76 2.85 0.90
CA SER A 127 6.90 4.23 0.42
C SER A 127 8.06 4.38 -0.56
N VAL A 128 9.22 3.81 -0.25
CA VAL A 128 10.39 3.84 -1.16
C VAL A 128 10.09 3.11 -2.47
N VAL A 129 9.44 1.94 -2.39
CA VAL A 129 9.04 1.18 -3.58
C VAL A 129 8.00 1.94 -4.39
N PHE A 130 7.02 2.58 -3.75
CA PHE A 130 6.00 3.36 -4.47
C PHE A 130 6.61 4.53 -5.24
N LYS A 131 7.60 5.23 -4.65
CA LYS A 131 8.34 6.30 -5.33
C LYS A 131 9.05 5.84 -6.60
N LYS A 132 9.45 4.57 -6.68
CA LYS A 132 9.96 3.97 -7.94
C LYS A 132 8.81 3.50 -8.83
N PHE A 133 7.82 2.81 -8.25
CA PHE A 133 6.67 2.27 -8.97
C PHE A 133 5.94 3.32 -9.79
N ASP A 134 5.60 4.47 -9.20
CA ASP A 134 4.77 5.48 -9.87
C ASP A 134 5.39 6.01 -11.19
N PRO A 135 6.64 6.52 -11.20
CA PRO A 135 7.27 6.95 -12.45
C PRO A 135 7.52 5.80 -13.42
N ILE A 136 7.92 4.60 -12.94
CA ILE A 136 8.11 3.43 -13.81
C ILE A 136 6.80 3.06 -14.51
N PHE A 137 5.70 2.99 -13.76
CA PHE A 137 4.39 2.67 -14.30
C PHE A 137 3.97 3.71 -15.35
N ASN A 138 4.12 5.00 -15.05
CA ASN A 138 3.75 6.07 -15.98
C ASN A 138 4.63 6.10 -17.24
N GLU A 139 5.85 5.56 -17.18
CA GLU A 139 6.73 5.40 -18.34
C GLU A 139 6.33 4.18 -19.19
N LEU A 140 5.97 3.06 -18.55
CA LEU A 140 5.58 1.82 -19.23
C LEU A 140 4.18 1.88 -19.85
N PHE A 141 3.24 2.55 -19.17
CA PHE A 141 1.82 2.56 -19.49
C PHE A 141 1.35 3.98 -19.79
N ARG A 142 0.60 4.16 -20.88
CA ARG A 142 0.28 5.48 -21.40
C ARG A 142 -0.82 6.15 -20.58
N ILE A 143 -0.49 7.18 -19.82
CA ILE A 143 -1.50 8.16 -19.37
C ILE A 143 -1.93 8.94 -20.61
N SER A 144 -3.18 8.80 -21.02
CA SER A 144 -3.75 9.52 -22.17
C SER A 144 -3.77 11.04 -21.94
N ASN A 145 -2.65 11.71 -22.15
CA ASN A 145 -2.55 13.18 -22.23
C ASN A 145 -2.03 13.66 -23.61
N GLU A 146 -2.13 12.82 -24.64
CA GLU A 146 -1.81 13.20 -26.03
C GLU A 146 -3.07 13.16 -26.92
N ALA A 147 -4.19 13.65 -26.39
CA ALA A 147 -5.42 13.87 -27.14
C ALA A 147 -5.74 15.35 -27.40
N GLU A 148 -4.81 16.28 -27.17
CA GLU A 148 -5.04 17.72 -27.43
C GLU A 148 -4.12 18.38 -28.47
N ASN A 149 -3.17 17.67 -29.08
CA ASN A 149 -2.34 18.25 -30.16
C ASN A 149 -2.40 17.43 -31.46
N SER A 150 -3.59 17.31 -32.05
CA SER A 150 -3.72 17.01 -33.48
C SER A 150 -4.81 17.90 -34.08
N PRO A 151 -4.52 18.67 -35.14
CA PRO A 151 -5.49 19.59 -35.71
C PRO A 151 -6.65 18.80 -36.31
N GLU A 152 -7.86 19.27 -35.98
CA GLU A 152 -9.15 18.70 -36.37
C GLU A 152 -9.17 18.25 -37.84
N LYS A 153 -9.46 16.97 -38.07
CA LYS A 153 -9.96 16.50 -39.38
C LYS A 153 -11.47 16.27 -39.31
N PRO A 154 -12.23 16.65 -40.36
CA PRO A 154 -13.68 16.65 -40.30
C PRO A 154 -14.24 15.24 -40.13
N ARG A 155 -15.21 15.09 -39.22
CA ARG A 155 -15.97 13.86 -38.95
C ARG A 155 -16.70 13.37 -40.20
N THR A 156 -16.10 12.44 -40.94
CA THR A 156 -16.83 11.56 -41.84
C THR A 156 -17.45 10.42 -41.03
N ARG A 157 -18.78 10.44 -40.91
CA ARG A 157 -19.60 9.34 -40.36
C ARG A 157 -19.28 8.05 -41.12
N SER A 158 -18.61 7.10 -40.46
CA SER A 158 -18.48 5.72 -40.90
C SER A 158 -18.84 4.83 -39.73
N ASN A 159 -19.98 4.14 -39.85
CA ASN A 159 -20.33 3.01 -39.00
C ASN A 159 -19.28 1.91 -39.24
N LYS A 160 -18.32 1.76 -38.33
CA LYS A 160 -17.45 0.58 -38.23
C LYS A 160 -17.37 0.13 -36.77
N THR A 161 -18.36 -0.70 -36.45
CA THR A 161 -18.23 -1.99 -35.77
C THR A 161 -17.86 -1.96 -34.29
N ALA A 162 -18.85 -2.37 -33.50
CA ALA A 162 -18.72 -2.91 -32.15
C ALA A 162 -17.76 -4.12 -32.11
N GLN A 163 -16.47 -3.82 -32.15
CA GLN A 163 -15.37 -4.77 -32.00
C GLN A 163 -14.29 -4.21 -31.07
N ALA A 164 -14.71 -3.35 -30.14
CA ALA A 164 -13.88 -2.69 -29.13
C ALA A 164 -14.21 -3.13 -27.69
N SER A 165 -15.07 -4.14 -27.48
CA SER A 165 -15.55 -4.52 -26.13
C SER A 165 -15.54 -6.03 -25.85
N LEU A 166 -14.46 -6.75 -26.17
CA LEU A 166 -14.32 -8.17 -25.79
C LEU A 166 -13.02 -8.54 -25.06
N ASN A 167 -11.98 -7.69 -25.08
CA ASN A 167 -10.65 -8.14 -24.65
C ASN A 167 -10.22 -7.67 -23.25
N CYS A 168 -10.59 -6.47 -22.82
CA CYS A 168 -10.36 -5.94 -21.46
C CYS A 168 -11.11 -4.61 -21.32
N THR A 169 -11.81 -4.36 -20.20
CA THR A 169 -12.54 -3.09 -19.93
C THR A 169 -11.73 -2.09 -19.11
N ALA A 170 -10.57 -2.48 -18.58
CA ALA A 170 -9.78 -1.67 -17.65
C ALA A 170 -9.20 -0.40 -18.31
N SER A 171 -9.24 0.72 -17.58
CA SER A 171 -8.45 1.91 -17.87
C SER A 171 -7.01 1.76 -17.38
N VAL A 172 -6.10 2.66 -17.80
CA VAL A 172 -4.71 2.66 -17.30
C VAL A 172 -4.64 2.86 -15.78
N GLU A 173 -5.54 3.68 -15.22
CA GLU A 173 -5.61 3.89 -13.77
C GLU A 173 -6.09 2.63 -13.04
N ASP A 174 -7.03 1.88 -13.62
CA ASP A 174 -7.47 0.60 -13.04
C ASP A 174 -6.36 -0.44 -13.05
N VAL A 175 -5.57 -0.50 -14.13
CA VAL A 175 -4.38 -1.36 -14.22
C VAL A 175 -3.34 -0.94 -13.18
N LYS A 176 -3.11 0.36 -13.00
CA LYS A 176 -2.19 0.89 -11.98
C LYS A 176 -2.61 0.48 -10.58
N ARG A 177 -3.89 0.69 -10.26
CA ARG A 177 -4.49 0.32 -8.98
C ARG A 177 -4.39 -1.19 -8.75
N PHE A 178 -4.74 -2.00 -9.75
CA PHE A 178 -4.65 -3.45 -9.64
C PHE A 178 -3.21 -3.92 -9.43
N CYS A 179 -2.25 -3.38 -10.19
CA CYS A 179 -0.83 -3.70 -10.07
C CYS A 179 -0.30 -3.41 -8.67
N TRP A 180 -0.58 -2.22 -8.13
CA TRP A 180 -0.15 -1.84 -6.79
C TRP A 180 -0.84 -2.69 -5.71
N CYS A 181 -2.15 -2.91 -5.83
CA CYS A 181 -2.91 -3.76 -4.90
C CYS A 181 -2.40 -5.21 -4.88
N LEU A 182 -2.07 -5.77 -6.05
CA LEU A 182 -1.48 -7.11 -6.15
C LEU A 182 -0.10 -7.15 -5.48
N PHE A 183 0.74 -6.14 -5.74
CA PHE A 183 2.06 -6.01 -5.12
C PHE A 183 1.97 -5.99 -3.58
N ILE A 184 1.18 -5.07 -3.00
CA ILE A 184 1.08 -4.93 -1.55
C ILE A 184 0.47 -6.19 -0.91
N TYR A 185 -0.49 -6.85 -1.57
CA TYR A 185 -1.05 -8.12 -1.11
C TYR A 185 0.00 -9.25 -1.10
N LEU A 186 0.78 -9.40 -2.17
CA LEU A 186 1.85 -10.41 -2.27
C LEU A 186 2.96 -10.16 -1.25
N LYS A 187 3.42 -8.91 -1.13
CA LYS A 187 4.39 -8.47 -0.12
C LYS A 187 3.93 -8.82 1.29
N ARG A 188 2.67 -8.48 1.62
CA ARG A 188 2.11 -8.67 2.97
C ARG A 188 1.78 -10.12 3.32
N SER A 189 1.54 -10.96 2.32
CA SER A 189 1.20 -12.37 2.52
C SER A 189 2.42 -13.30 2.55
N SER A 190 3.63 -12.78 2.29
CA SER A 190 4.90 -13.52 2.33
C SER A 190 5.73 -13.21 3.57
N LEU A 191 6.40 -14.20 4.15
CA LEU A 191 7.42 -14.00 5.19
C LEU A 191 8.77 -13.68 4.51
N GLY A 192 9.48 -12.66 4.99
CA GLY A 192 10.82 -12.31 4.48
C GLY A 192 10.88 -11.36 3.27
N ILE A 193 9.73 -10.88 2.78
CA ILE A 193 9.63 -9.79 1.77
C ILE A 193 9.13 -8.48 2.40
N GLN A 194 8.29 -8.56 3.45
CA GLN A 194 7.50 -7.43 3.99
C GLN A 194 8.30 -6.15 4.29
N ASP A 195 9.52 -6.31 4.78
CA ASP A 195 10.46 -5.30 5.23
C ASP A 195 11.81 -5.35 4.48
N ASP A 196 11.92 -6.19 3.45
CA ASP A 196 13.11 -6.28 2.60
C ASP A 196 12.93 -5.40 1.37
N LEU A 197 13.73 -4.34 1.28
CA LEU A 197 13.64 -3.37 0.19
C LEU A 197 14.00 -3.96 -1.17
N ILE A 198 15.05 -4.78 -1.24
CA ILE A 198 15.55 -5.35 -2.50
C ILE A 198 14.53 -6.33 -3.05
N LYS A 199 14.04 -7.25 -2.20
CA LYS A 199 13.00 -8.20 -2.61
C LYS A 199 11.68 -7.51 -2.95
N SER A 200 11.30 -6.46 -2.21
CA SER A 200 10.10 -5.68 -2.53
C SER A 200 10.23 -4.98 -3.88
N HIS A 201 11.42 -4.45 -4.22
CA HIS A 201 11.68 -3.87 -5.54
C HIS A 201 11.55 -4.91 -6.66
N HIS A 202 12.20 -6.07 -6.55
CA HIS A 202 12.07 -7.14 -7.56
C HIS A 202 10.64 -7.67 -7.68
N LEU A 203 9.90 -7.75 -6.56
CA LEU A 203 8.50 -8.15 -6.57
C LEU A 203 7.63 -7.13 -7.32
N MET A 204 7.87 -5.83 -7.11
CA MET A 204 7.20 -4.77 -7.86
C MET A 204 7.50 -4.88 -9.37
N LEU A 205 8.75 -5.16 -9.77
CA LEU A 205 9.10 -5.38 -11.17
C LEU A 205 8.38 -6.61 -11.75
N CYS A 206 8.24 -7.70 -10.98
CA CYS A 206 7.45 -8.88 -11.40
C CYS A 206 5.96 -8.55 -11.60
N CYS A 207 5.37 -7.69 -10.76
CA CYS A 207 4.00 -7.23 -10.96
C CYS A 207 3.85 -6.40 -12.24
N LEU A 208 4.79 -5.49 -12.52
CA LEU A 208 4.81 -4.70 -13.76
C LEU A 208 4.98 -5.59 -15.00
N ASP A 209 5.86 -6.58 -14.94
CA ASP A 209 6.06 -7.59 -15.98
C ASP A 209 4.78 -8.39 -16.26
N LEU A 210 4.04 -8.77 -15.21
CA LEU A 210 2.75 -9.43 -15.34
C LEU A 210 1.73 -8.53 -16.05
N MET A 211 1.63 -7.25 -15.66
CA MET A 211 0.69 -6.30 -16.29
C MET A 211 1.00 -6.12 -17.78
N TRP A 212 2.28 -5.95 -18.10
CA TRP A 212 2.74 -5.85 -19.48
C TRP A 212 2.36 -7.10 -20.29
N SER A 213 2.67 -8.29 -19.75
CA SER A 213 2.39 -9.57 -20.41
C SER A 213 0.89 -9.81 -20.65
N ASN A 214 0.03 -9.38 -19.72
CA ASN A 214 -1.42 -9.44 -19.89
C ASN A 214 -1.91 -8.49 -20.99
N LEU A 215 -1.44 -7.25 -21.01
CA LEU A 215 -1.89 -6.26 -21.99
C LEU A 215 -1.39 -6.59 -23.41
N THR A 216 -0.17 -7.10 -23.57
CA THR A 216 0.33 -7.58 -24.86
C THR A 216 -0.47 -8.79 -25.35
N THR A 217 -0.73 -9.77 -24.49
CA THR A 217 -1.52 -10.96 -24.82
C THR A 217 -2.95 -10.61 -25.23
N LEU A 218 -3.58 -9.65 -24.54
CA LEU A 218 -4.93 -9.16 -24.83
C LEU A 218 -4.98 -8.15 -26.00
N LYS A 219 -3.82 -7.83 -26.61
CA LYS A 219 -3.66 -6.84 -27.68
C LYS A 219 -4.19 -5.45 -27.30
N ARG A 220 -4.05 -5.08 -26.04
CA ARG A 220 -4.38 -3.75 -25.49
C ARG A 220 -3.18 -2.81 -25.53
N GLU A 221 -2.53 -2.73 -26.69
CA GLU A 221 -1.40 -1.83 -26.93
C GLU A 221 -1.77 -0.35 -26.80
N ASP A 222 -3.07 -0.03 -26.83
CA ASP A 222 -3.57 1.32 -26.56
C ASP A 222 -3.23 1.82 -25.15
N LEU A 223 -3.04 0.91 -24.19
CA LEU A 223 -2.65 1.21 -22.81
C LEU A 223 -1.13 1.19 -22.59
N LEU A 224 -0.36 0.71 -23.56
CA LEU A 224 1.10 0.58 -23.47
C LEU A 224 1.81 1.79 -24.08
N ASN A 225 3.01 2.09 -23.59
CA ASN A 225 3.88 3.04 -24.24
C ASN A 225 4.41 2.46 -25.56
N LYS A 226 3.96 3.02 -26.69
CA LYS A 226 4.31 2.55 -28.04
C LYS A 226 5.80 2.56 -28.33
N SER A 227 6.57 3.48 -27.75
CA SER A 227 8.03 3.51 -27.96
C SER A 227 8.71 2.25 -27.44
N ILE A 228 8.22 1.72 -26.32
CA ILE A 228 8.70 0.48 -25.71
C ILE A 228 8.18 -0.72 -26.50
N VAL A 229 6.89 -0.73 -26.86
CA VAL A 229 6.31 -1.81 -27.69
C VAL A 229 7.07 -1.97 -29.01
N ASN A 230 7.36 -0.88 -29.71
CA ASN A 230 8.04 -0.90 -31.00
C ASN A 230 9.50 -1.33 -30.93
N SER A 231 10.13 -1.22 -29.75
CA SER A 231 11.51 -1.67 -29.53
C SER A 231 11.59 -3.08 -28.93
N TRP A 232 10.43 -3.71 -28.68
CA TRP A 232 10.32 -4.99 -28.00
C TRP A 232 9.90 -6.10 -28.95
N ASP A 233 10.87 -6.86 -29.47
CA ASP A 233 10.65 -8.02 -30.35
C ASP A 233 11.32 -9.28 -29.78
N SER A 234 10.94 -9.66 -28.55
CA SER A 234 11.47 -10.85 -27.89
C SER A 234 10.37 -11.90 -27.67
N THR A 235 10.72 -13.15 -27.97
CA THR A 235 9.89 -14.34 -27.74
C THR A 235 10.19 -15.04 -26.42
N ASP A 236 11.20 -14.58 -25.65
CA ASP A 236 11.53 -15.12 -24.33
C ASP A 236 10.61 -14.54 -23.25
N GLU A 237 9.91 -15.43 -22.53
CA GLU A 237 9.01 -15.11 -21.41
C GLU A 237 9.68 -14.32 -20.27
N THR A 238 11.01 -14.37 -20.16
CA THR A 238 11.79 -13.67 -19.13
C THR A 238 12.56 -12.45 -19.64
N ALA A 239 12.44 -12.14 -20.94
CA ALA A 239 13.17 -11.00 -21.48
C ALA A 239 12.68 -9.68 -20.87
N PHE A 240 11.37 -9.53 -20.62
CA PHE A 240 10.85 -8.24 -20.17
C PHE A 240 11.25 -7.92 -18.73
N ILE A 241 11.24 -8.90 -17.82
CA ILE A 241 11.78 -8.71 -16.47
C ILE A 241 13.27 -8.33 -16.49
N GLU A 242 14.07 -8.85 -17.42
CA GLU A 242 15.48 -8.47 -17.59
C GLU A 242 15.61 -7.01 -18.03
N HIS A 243 14.82 -6.60 -19.02
CA HIS A 243 14.77 -5.20 -19.45
C HIS A 243 14.38 -4.26 -18.32
N LEU A 244 13.36 -4.62 -17.54
CA LEU A 244 12.96 -3.86 -16.36
C LEU A 244 14.10 -3.76 -15.34
N CYS A 245 14.86 -4.83 -15.13
CA CYS A 245 16.00 -4.81 -14.21
C CYS A 245 17.13 -3.90 -14.69
N ILE A 246 17.50 -3.97 -15.97
CA ILE A 246 18.56 -3.13 -16.56
C ILE A 246 18.19 -1.65 -16.43
N LYS A 247 16.92 -1.31 -16.70
CA LYS A 247 16.46 0.08 -16.75
C LYS A 247 16.16 0.68 -15.37
N TYR A 248 15.75 -0.15 -14.41
CA TYR A 248 15.20 0.31 -13.13
C TYR A 248 15.93 -0.27 -11.91
N ASP A 249 17.24 -0.52 -12.03
CA ASP A 249 18.13 -0.97 -10.96
C ASP A 249 17.68 -2.29 -10.29
N GLY A 250 17.22 -3.25 -11.09
CA GLY A 250 16.97 -4.62 -10.64
C GLY A 250 18.22 -5.48 -10.74
N VAL A 251 18.37 -6.44 -9.82
CA VAL A 251 19.41 -7.46 -9.92
C VAL A 251 18.85 -8.58 -10.78
N ILE A 252 19.33 -8.70 -12.02
CA ILE A 252 18.74 -9.56 -13.05
C ILE A 252 18.58 -11.00 -12.56
N ILE A 253 19.61 -11.58 -11.95
CA ILE A 253 19.61 -12.97 -11.48
C ILE A 253 18.54 -13.16 -10.40
N ASP A 254 18.50 -12.30 -9.39
CA ASP A 254 17.56 -12.39 -8.28
C ASP A 254 16.11 -12.17 -8.75
N ALA A 255 15.89 -11.19 -9.63
CA ALA A 255 14.57 -10.91 -10.18
C ALA A 255 14.06 -12.05 -11.07
N LYS A 256 14.92 -12.66 -11.90
CA LYS A 256 14.55 -13.85 -12.69
C LYS A 256 14.22 -15.03 -11.79
N GLN A 257 15.04 -15.31 -10.78
CA GLN A 257 14.76 -16.37 -9.81
C GLN A 257 13.46 -16.13 -9.05
N MET A 258 13.22 -14.90 -8.59
CA MET A 258 11.97 -14.50 -7.94
C MET A 258 10.78 -14.72 -8.89
N ARG A 259 10.87 -14.26 -10.13
CA ARG A 259 9.80 -14.39 -11.13
C ARG A 259 9.44 -15.85 -11.38
N ILE A 260 10.45 -16.69 -11.62
CA ILE A 260 10.28 -18.09 -12.03
C ILE A 260 9.85 -18.96 -10.85
N HIS A 261 10.55 -18.90 -9.72
CA HIS A 261 10.39 -19.87 -8.63
C HIS A 261 9.42 -19.42 -7.56
N TRP A 262 9.30 -18.11 -7.30
CA TRP A 262 8.45 -17.60 -6.24
C TRP A 262 7.15 -17.00 -6.78
N PHE A 263 7.24 -16.01 -7.67
CA PHE A 263 6.11 -15.22 -8.17
C PHE A 263 5.14 -16.08 -8.98
N LYS A 264 5.64 -16.83 -9.99
CA LYS A 264 4.80 -17.73 -10.79
C LYS A 264 4.08 -18.76 -9.93
N ALA A 265 4.79 -19.41 -8.99
CA ALA A 265 4.19 -20.35 -8.06
C ALA A 265 3.11 -19.68 -7.20
N ARG A 266 3.39 -18.48 -6.69
CA ARG A 266 2.46 -17.73 -5.84
C ARG A 266 1.20 -17.31 -6.59
N ILE A 267 1.31 -16.80 -7.82
CA ILE A 267 0.14 -16.45 -8.64
C ILE A 267 -0.70 -17.71 -8.92
N LYS A 268 -0.07 -18.84 -9.24
CA LYS A 268 -0.79 -20.11 -9.43
C LYS A 268 -1.53 -20.56 -8.16
N THR A 269 -0.94 -20.37 -6.97
CA THR A 269 -1.64 -20.61 -5.70
C THR A 269 -2.85 -19.70 -5.54
N LEU A 270 -2.74 -18.41 -5.85
CA LEU A 270 -3.89 -17.49 -5.78
C LEU A 270 -5.00 -17.88 -6.75
N SER A 271 -4.66 -18.43 -7.92
CA SER A 271 -5.66 -18.99 -8.83
C SER A 271 -6.34 -20.23 -8.28
N ALA A 272 -5.56 -21.15 -7.68
CA ALA A 272 -6.11 -22.36 -7.05
C ALA A 272 -7.02 -22.04 -5.85
N ASP A 273 -6.70 -20.98 -5.10
CA ASP A 273 -7.47 -20.52 -3.94
C ASP A 273 -8.70 -19.66 -4.34
N ASN A 274 -8.97 -19.49 -5.64
CA ASN A 274 -10.02 -18.60 -6.19
C ASN A 274 -9.89 -17.13 -5.73
N ILE A 275 -8.66 -16.69 -5.44
CA ILE A 275 -8.35 -15.30 -5.14
C ILE A 275 -8.09 -14.53 -6.44
N LEU A 276 -7.45 -15.16 -7.43
CA LEU A 276 -7.28 -14.63 -8.79
C LEU A 276 -7.95 -15.53 -9.83
N PHE A 277 -8.80 -14.95 -10.65
CA PHE A 277 -9.44 -15.57 -11.81
C PHE A 277 -8.55 -15.39 -13.05
N GLY A 278 -8.31 -16.48 -13.77
CA GLY A 278 -7.35 -16.55 -14.88
C GLY A 278 -6.14 -17.42 -14.55
N THR A 279 -5.25 -17.60 -15.52
CA THR A 279 -4.05 -18.45 -15.40
C THR A 279 -2.78 -17.70 -15.79
N PHE A 280 -1.70 -18.03 -15.11
CA PHE A 280 -0.39 -17.41 -15.37
C PHE A 280 0.08 -17.64 -16.81
N ASP A 281 -0.17 -18.84 -17.35
CA ASP A 281 0.33 -19.22 -18.68
C ASP A 281 -0.54 -18.60 -19.81
N ALA A 282 -1.81 -18.26 -19.54
CA ALA A 282 -2.69 -17.58 -20.52
C ALA A 282 -2.65 -16.05 -20.45
N ASN A 283 -2.07 -15.45 -19.39
CA ASN A 283 -2.01 -14.01 -19.19
C ASN A 283 -3.38 -13.30 -19.36
N ASP A 284 -4.43 -13.88 -18.79
CA ASP A 284 -5.82 -13.45 -18.96
C ASP A 284 -6.43 -12.80 -17.69
N PHE A 285 -5.59 -12.44 -16.70
CA PHE A 285 -6.03 -11.81 -15.46
C PHE A 285 -6.66 -10.43 -15.67
N LEU A 286 -6.23 -9.71 -16.72
CA LEU A 286 -6.82 -8.42 -17.11
C LEU A 286 -7.95 -8.56 -18.15
N SER A 287 -8.35 -9.78 -18.52
CA SER A 287 -9.44 -9.97 -19.48
C SER A 287 -10.76 -9.43 -18.94
N SER A 288 -11.68 -9.05 -19.83
CA SER A 288 -13.01 -8.56 -19.43
C SER A 288 -13.79 -9.57 -18.55
N ALA A 289 -13.51 -10.87 -18.68
CA ALA A 289 -14.16 -11.91 -17.88
C ALA A 289 -13.64 -12.00 -16.43
N ASN A 290 -12.39 -11.57 -16.20
CA ASN A 290 -11.66 -11.78 -14.96
C ASN A 290 -11.39 -10.49 -14.18
N PHE A 291 -11.17 -9.35 -14.87
CA PHE A 291 -10.59 -8.15 -14.26
C PHE A 291 -11.40 -7.60 -13.08
N ASP A 292 -12.71 -7.39 -13.25
CA ASP A 292 -13.56 -6.84 -12.18
C ASP A 292 -13.59 -7.77 -10.95
N LYS A 293 -13.56 -9.10 -11.16
CA LYS A 293 -13.48 -10.06 -10.07
C LYS A 293 -12.13 -10.01 -9.37
N ASN A 294 -11.05 -9.91 -10.15
CA ASN A 294 -9.68 -9.88 -9.66
C ASN A 294 -9.40 -8.65 -8.79
N ILE A 295 -9.76 -7.46 -9.28
CA ILE A 295 -9.50 -6.23 -8.54
C ILE A 295 -10.27 -6.17 -7.22
N ASN A 296 -11.54 -6.64 -7.23
CA ASN A 296 -12.36 -6.71 -6.03
C ASN A 296 -11.85 -7.77 -5.05
N SER A 297 -11.55 -8.97 -5.54
CA SER A 297 -11.03 -10.08 -4.72
C SER A 297 -9.70 -9.74 -4.05
N ILE A 298 -8.75 -9.13 -4.78
CA ILE A 298 -7.46 -8.71 -4.21
C ILE A 298 -7.66 -7.62 -3.15
N GLN A 299 -8.51 -6.63 -3.40
CA GLN A 299 -8.79 -5.57 -2.41
C GLN A 299 -9.42 -6.15 -1.14
N GLU A 300 -10.43 -7.02 -1.27
CA GLU A 300 -11.09 -7.66 -0.12
C GLU A 300 -10.12 -8.53 0.68
N ASN A 301 -9.28 -9.32 0.00
CA ASN A 301 -8.28 -10.15 0.68
C ASN A 301 -7.19 -9.31 1.35
N TYR A 302 -6.84 -8.16 0.78
CA TYR A 302 -5.93 -7.21 1.40
C TYR A 302 -6.57 -6.54 2.64
N ASP A 303 -7.85 -6.17 2.59
CA ASP A 303 -8.59 -5.64 3.75
C ASP A 303 -8.59 -6.62 4.93
N LYS A 304 -8.79 -7.92 4.64
CA LYS A 304 -8.68 -9.00 5.64
C LYS A 304 -7.28 -9.06 6.27
N LEU A 305 -6.22 -8.90 5.47
CA LEU A 305 -4.84 -8.92 5.98
C LEU A 305 -4.55 -7.71 6.89
N ILE A 306 -4.94 -6.51 6.47
CA ILE A 306 -4.73 -5.28 7.23
C ILE A 306 -5.54 -5.31 8.53
N THR A 307 -6.79 -5.73 8.48
CA THR A 307 -7.65 -5.86 9.67
C THR A 307 -7.11 -6.88 10.66
N LYS A 308 -6.60 -8.02 10.16
CA LYS A 308 -6.03 -9.09 11.00
C LYS A 308 -4.72 -8.67 11.65
N LYS A 309 -3.86 -7.92 10.96
CA LYS A 309 -2.54 -7.50 11.45
C LYS A 309 -2.57 -6.17 12.21
N GLY A 310 -3.62 -5.35 12.03
CA GLY A 310 -3.69 -4.01 12.60
C GLY A 310 -2.58 -3.11 12.07
N ASP A 311 -2.36 -3.14 10.76
CA ASP A 311 -1.22 -2.50 10.08
C ASP A 311 -1.65 -1.28 9.24
N MET A 312 -0.70 -0.60 8.61
CA MET A 312 -0.96 0.56 7.76
C MET A 312 -1.51 0.14 6.39
N ASP A 313 -2.51 0.88 5.91
CA ASP A 313 -3.03 0.70 4.56
C ASP A 313 -2.12 1.36 3.51
N GLU A 314 -1.28 0.56 2.86
CA GLU A 314 -0.38 0.98 1.79
C GLU A 314 -1.10 1.40 0.48
N ARG A 315 -2.44 1.32 0.38
CA ARG A 315 -3.17 1.90 -0.77
C ARG A 315 -3.24 3.42 -0.71
N VAL A 316 -2.95 4.02 0.45
CA VAL A 316 -2.90 5.48 0.63
C VAL A 316 -1.98 6.18 -0.39
N PHE A 317 -0.97 5.46 -0.89
CA PHE A 317 -0.06 5.98 -1.91
C PHE A 317 -0.72 6.20 -3.28
N LEU A 318 -1.82 5.51 -3.60
CA LEU A 318 -2.55 5.69 -4.87
C LEU A 318 -3.46 6.93 -4.90
N THR A 319 -3.79 7.50 -3.74
CA THR A 319 -4.70 8.65 -3.66
C THR A 319 -4.00 9.91 -4.18
N LYS A 320 -4.55 10.53 -5.23
CA LYS A 320 -4.03 11.78 -5.82
C LYS A 320 -4.39 12.97 -4.91
N GLY A 321 -3.38 13.62 -4.32
CA GLY A 321 -3.55 14.83 -3.51
C GLY A 321 -2.34 15.10 -2.60
N GLU A 322 -2.24 16.32 -2.06
CA GLU A 322 -1.37 16.65 -0.92
C GLU A 322 -1.90 15.90 0.32
N ASN A 323 -1.65 14.60 0.41
CA ASN A 323 -2.02 13.83 1.60
C ASN A 323 -1.24 14.39 2.79
N PHE A 324 -1.91 15.15 3.66
CA PHE A 324 -1.39 15.61 4.95
C PHE A 324 -0.70 14.49 5.74
N ALA A 325 -1.22 13.26 5.64
CA ALA A 325 -0.64 12.06 6.24
C ALA A 325 0.77 11.71 5.72
N LEU A 326 1.11 12.04 4.47
CA LEU A 326 2.39 11.73 3.82
C LEU A 326 3.37 12.93 3.78
N ASN A 327 2.96 14.11 4.27
CA ASN A 327 3.80 15.31 4.36
C ASN A 327 5.02 15.10 5.29
N GLY A 328 5.04 14.00 6.06
CA GLY A 328 6.23 13.41 6.67
C GLY A 328 6.66 12.15 5.91
N THR A 329 7.16 12.28 4.68
CA THR A 329 7.54 11.11 3.88
C THR A 329 8.61 10.27 4.60
N PRO A 330 8.51 8.92 4.62
CA PRO A 330 9.47 8.04 5.30
C PRO A 330 10.95 8.15 4.91
N CYS A 331 11.30 8.90 3.85
CA CYS A 331 12.71 9.28 3.63
C CYS A 331 13.31 10.02 4.83
N LYS A 332 12.52 10.80 5.58
CA LYS A 332 12.98 11.42 6.84
C LYS A 332 13.06 10.41 8.00
N LEU A 333 12.29 9.32 7.97
CA LEU A 333 12.35 8.23 8.97
C LEU A 333 13.65 7.41 8.84
N SER A 334 14.14 7.17 7.61
CA SER A 334 15.46 6.55 7.38
C SER A 334 16.64 7.45 7.75
N GLU A 335 16.42 8.76 7.86
CA GLU A 335 17.45 9.73 8.29
C GLU A 335 17.45 9.92 9.82
N LEU A 336 16.31 9.77 10.51
CA LEU A 336 16.17 9.96 11.96
C LEU A 336 16.49 8.71 12.80
N ARG A 337 16.35 7.52 12.24
CA ARG A 337 16.99 6.31 12.76
C ARG A 337 18.06 5.91 11.77
N LYS A 338 19.32 5.89 12.20
CA LYS A 338 20.42 5.25 11.48
C LYS A 338 20.10 3.76 11.27
N PHE A 339 19.24 3.46 10.30
CA PHE A 339 19.30 2.19 9.58
C PHE A 339 20.68 2.16 8.93
N PRO A 340 21.39 1.03 8.94
CA PRO A 340 22.72 0.94 8.37
C PRO A 340 22.68 1.52 6.96
N THR A 341 23.47 2.57 6.74
CA THR A 341 23.61 3.32 5.48
C THR A 341 24.20 2.46 4.34
N GLU A 342 24.17 1.14 4.51
CA GLU A 342 24.66 0.11 3.61
C GLU A 342 23.63 -0.26 2.53
N ILE A 343 22.33 0.02 2.73
CA ILE A 343 21.30 -0.32 1.72
C ILE A 343 21.25 0.73 0.59
N PHE A 344 21.50 2.02 0.88
CA PHE A 344 21.59 3.06 -0.15
C PHE A 344 22.87 2.96 -0.99
N THR A 345 23.92 2.34 -0.44
CA THR A 345 25.15 2.06 -1.18
C THR A 345 25.02 0.80 -2.05
N CYS A 346 24.23 -0.20 -1.66
CA CYS A 346 23.99 -1.40 -2.48
C CYS A 346 23.26 -1.13 -3.82
N LEU A 347 22.44 -0.08 -3.91
CA LEU A 347 21.81 0.34 -5.18
C LEU A 347 22.70 1.27 -6.03
N ASN A 348 23.88 1.64 -5.52
CA ASN A 348 24.82 2.56 -6.18
C ASN A 348 26.18 1.92 -6.50
N ILE A 349 26.26 0.59 -6.57
CA ILE A 349 27.52 -0.11 -6.90
C ILE A 349 27.69 -0.23 -8.43
N ASN A 350 28.50 0.69 -8.96
CA ASN A 350 29.37 0.56 -10.14
C ASN A 350 28.74 0.26 -11.50
N SER A 351 28.17 1.29 -12.14
CA SER A 351 28.32 1.48 -13.59
C SER A 351 29.62 2.22 -13.92
N ARG A 352 30.76 1.68 -13.49
CA ARG A 352 32.09 2.05 -13.97
C ARG A 352 33.08 0.99 -13.52
N SER A 353 33.80 0.45 -14.50
CA SER A 353 34.88 -0.56 -14.42
C SER A 353 34.41 -1.97 -14.76
N PHE A 354 34.42 -2.32 -16.04
CA PHE A 354 35.25 -3.38 -16.62
C PHE A 354 35.13 -3.28 -18.15
N ILE A 355 36.21 -2.75 -18.74
CA ILE A 355 36.71 -2.78 -20.14
C ILE A 355 35.67 -2.94 -21.26
#